data_AF-A0A2E9XF07-F1
#
_entry.id   AF-A0A2E9XF07-F1
#
_cell.length_a   1.000
_cell.length_b   1.000
_cell.length_c   1.000
_cell.angle_alpha   90.00
_cell.angle_beta   90.00
_cell.angle_gamma   90.00
#
_symmetry.space_group_name_H-M   'P 1'
#
loop_
_entity.id
_entity.type
_entity.pdbx_description
1 polymer ?
#
loop_
_entity_poly.entity_id
_entity_poly.type
_entity_poly.pdbx_seq_one_letter_code
_entity_poly.pdbx_strand_id
1 'polypeptide(L)'
;MNPLTEHDPQQVHFVYNDPQFESRSRAATALRELGNAFVGHRTDDETLAAITRWAKEATQSLRSSAPVKRPTDYFEKRYTDPIPLDGQEVIAFSDRTFSGPANPMGMEIRLTRRDKSVVASANFGSSFESAPGRV
;
A
#
# COMPACT_ATOMS: atom_id res chain seq x y z
N MET A 1 -15.09 4.45 -8.97
CA MET A 1 -13.92 5.36 -9.00
C MET A 1 -12.76 4.51 -9.46
N ASN A 2 -11.96 4.95 -10.45
CA ASN A 2 -10.86 4.11 -10.93
C ASN A 2 -9.80 3.99 -9.82
N PRO A 3 -9.34 2.78 -9.48
CA PRO A 3 -8.22 2.62 -8.57
C PRO A 3 -7.00 3.36 -9.12
N LEU A 4 -6.06 3.70 -8.24
CA LEU A 4 -4.74 4.21 -8.62
C LEU A 4 -3.93 3.07 -9.27
N THR A 5 -4.38 2.57 -10.41
CA THR A 5 -3.79 1.42 -11.10
C THR A 5 -2.70 1.91 -12.04
N GLU A 6 -1.50 1.44 -11.71
CA GLU A 6 -0.21 1.58 -12.41
C GLU A 6 0.67 2.73 -11.89
N HIS A 7 1.75 2.31 -11.23
CA HIS A 7 2.93 3.14 -11.02
C HIS A 7 3.75 3.07 -12.31
N ASP A 8 4.15 4.21 -12.86
CA ASP A 8 5.15 4.22 -13.94
C ASP A 8 6.53 4.06 -13.30
N PRO A 9 7.22 2.91 -13.46
CA PRO A 9 8.50 2.68 -12.80
C PRO A 9 9.59 3.66 -13.24
N GLN A 10 9.43 4.35 -14.38
CA GLN A 10 10.34 5.43 -14.79
C GLN A 10 10.07 6.76 -14.07
N GLN A 11 8.94 6.89 -13.36
CA GLN A 11 8.53 8.07 -12.61
C GLN A 11 8.49 7.85 -11.10
N VAL A 12 8.93 6.68 -10.60
CA VAL A 12 9.02 6.41 -9.16
C VAL A 12 10.47 6.58 -8.69
N HIS A 13 10.63 7.39 -7.65
CA HIS A 13 11.85 7.48 -6.87
C HIS A 13 11.73 6.56 -5.64
N PHE A 14 12.50 5.47 -5.63
CA PHE A 14 12.64 4.57 -4.49
C PHE A 14 13.83 4.97 -3.60
N VAL A 15 13.58 5.15 -2.30
CA VAL A 15 14.66 5.26 -1.30
C VAL A 15 15.26 3.88 -1.03
N TYR A 16 14.39 2.86 -0.94
CA TYR A 16 14.78 1.46 -0.86
C TYR A 16 14.07 0.66 -1.95
N ASN A 17 14.86 -0.01 -2.78
CA ASN A 17 14.33 -0.88 -3.82
C ASN A 17 13.64 -2.11 -3.20
N ASP A 18 12.47 -2.43 -3.71
CA ASP A 18 11.76 -3.68 -3.42
C ASP A 18 11.72 -4.54 -4.69
N PRO A 19 12.48 -5.66 -4.75
CA PRO A 19 12.49 -6.55 -5.92
C PRO A 19 11.14 -7.16 -6.27
N GLN A 20 10.20 -7.18 -5.31
CA GLN A 20 8.84 -7.70 -5.48
C GLN A 20 7.79 -6.58 -5.51
N PHE A 21 8.20 -5.32 -5.71
CA PHE A 21 7.31 -4.16 -5.63
C PHE A 21 6.00 -4.36 -6.40
N GLU A 22 6.09 -4.74 -7.67
CA GLU A 22 4.91 -4.91 -8.54
C GLU A 22 3.96 -6.01 -8.06
N SER A 23 4.48 -7.17 -7.66
CA SER A 23 3.64 -8.28 -7.20
C SER A 23 3.05 -8.01 -5.82
N ARG A 24 3.83 -7.44 -4.90
CA ARG A 24 3.36 -7.11 -3.55
C ARG A 24 2.36 -5.96 -3.56
N SER A 25 2.57 -4.94 -4.40
CA SER A 25 1.64 -3.82 -4.52
C SER A 25 0.30 -4.27 -5.10
N ARG A 26 0.30 -5.10 -6.14
CA ARG A 26 -0.94 -5.70 -6.68
C ARG A 26 -1.69 -6.54 -5.62
N ALA A 27 -0.96 -7.39 -4.88
CA ALA A 27 -1.57 -8.16 -3.80
C ALA A 27 -2.15 -7.25 -2.70
N ALA A 28 -1.40 -6.21 -2.30
CA ALA A 28 -1.86 -5.25 -1.31
C ALA A 28 -3.08 -4.44 -1.76
N THR A 29 -3.18 -4.09 -3.05
CA THR A 29 -4.39 -3.48 -3.63
C THR A 29 -5.59 -4.42 -3.50
N ALA A 30 -5.47 -5.67 -3.95
CA ALA A 30 -6.56 -6.64 -3.85
C ALA A 30 -7.00 -6.89 -2.39
N LEU A 31 -6.05 -6.94 -1.46
CA LEU A 31 -6.35 -7.09 -0.04
C LEU A 31 -7.06 -5.86 0.55
N ARG A 32 -6.71 -4.65 0.11
CA ARG A 32 -7.41 -3.42 0.50
C ARG A 32 -8.82 -3.37 -0.09
N GLU A 33 -9.00 -3.76 -1.35
CA GLU A 33 -10.32 -3.88 -1.97
C GLU A 33 -11.20 -4.86 -1.21
N LEU A 34 -10.66 -6.04 -0.85
CA LEU A 34 -11.35 -7.01 0.01
C LEU A 34 -11.72 -6.40 1.36
N GLY A 35 -10.78 -5.70 2.02
CA GLY A 35 -11.03 -5.06 3.32
C GLY A 35 -12.15 -4.01 3.25
N ASN A 36 -12.15 -3.17 2.22
CA ASN A 36 -13.21 -2.19 1.98
C ASN A 36 -14.56 -2.87 1.73
N ALA A 37 -14.62 -3.88 0.86
CA ALA A 37 -15.84 -4.62 0.59
C ALA A 37 -16.37 -5.34 1.85
N PHE A 38 -15.47 -5.93 2.65
CA PHE A 38 -15.83 -6.60 3.89
C PHE A 38 -16.45 -5.65 4.92
N VAL A 39 -15.96 -4.40 5.00
CA VAL A 39 -16.56 -3.38 5.88
C VAL A 39 -17.89 -2.87 5.31
N GLY A 40 -17.98 -2.67 4.00
CA GLY A 40 -19.14 -2.08 3.34
C GLY A 40 -20.33 -3.02 3.12
N HIS A 41 -20.15 -4.34 3.26
CA HIS A 41 -21.17 -5.33 2.91
C HIS A 41 -21.37 -6.39 3.99
N ARG A 42 -22.61 -6.91 4.09
CA ARG A 42 -22.93 -8.13 4.83
C ARG A 42 -23.06 -9.30 3.85
N THR A 43 -22.74 -10.50 4.34
CA THR A 43 -22.81 -11.75 3.58
C THR A 43 -23.19 -12.90 4.53
N ASP A 44 -23.47 -14.08 3.99
CA ASP A 44 -23.79 -15.28 4.77
C ASP A 44 -22.58 -15.91 5.50
N ASP A 45 -22.89 -16.76 6.49
CA ASP A 45 -21.89 -17.44 7.33
C ASP A 45 -20.97 -18.39 6.54
N GLU A 46 -21.47 -18.99 5.46
CA GLU A 46 -20.67 -19.87 4.60
C GLU A 46 -19.55 -19.09 3.91
N THR A 47 -19.88 -17.91 3.37
CA THR A 47 -18.93 -16.98 2.76
C THR A 47 -17.91 -16.49 3.81
N LEU A 48 -18.37 -16.12 5.01
CA LEU A 48 -17.47 -15.72 6.11
C LEU A 48 -16.50 -16.84 6.53
N ALA A 49 -16.99 -18.08 6.58
CA ALA A 49 -16.17 -19.25 6.86
C ALA A 49 -15.13 -19.50 5.75
N ALA A 50 -15.50 -19.32 4.49
CA ALA A 50 -14.58 -19.43 3.35
C ALA A 50 -13.47 -18.38 3.40
N ILE A 51 -13.82 -17.11 3.62
CA ILE A 51 -12.85 -16.01 3.80
C ILE A 51 -11.90 -16.32 4.96
N THR A 52 -12.43 -16.81 6.08
CA THR A 52 -11.63 -17.16 7.25
C THR A 52 -10.59 -18.25 6.94
N ARG A 53 -10.98 -19.32 6.24
CA ARG A 53 -10.06 -20.39 5.85
C ARG A 53 -8.96 -19.88 4.93
N TRP A 54 -9.35 -19.18 3.86
CA TRP A 54 -8.42 -18.60 2.90
C TRP A 54 -7.42 -17.64 3.58
N ALA A 55 -7.89 -16.74 4.44
CA ALA A 55 -7.02 -15.79 5.13
C ALA A 55 -6.01 -16.49 6.06
N LYS A 56 -6.43 -17.56 6.76
CA LYS A 56 -5.54 -18.37 7.61
C LYS A 56 -4.49 -19.11 6.79
N GLU A 57 -4.88 -19.72 5.67
CA GLU A 57 -3.96 -20.43 4.76
C GLU A 57 -2.94 -19.49 4.12
N ALA A 58 -3.39 -18.33 3.63
CA ALA A 58 -2.53 -17.29 3.08
C ALA A 58 -1.55 -16.75 4.14
N THR A 59 -2.02 -16.52 5.36
CA THR A 59 -1.18 -16.09 6.49
C THR A 59 -0.12 -17.13 6.82
N GLN A 60 -0.49 -18.41 6.86
CA GLN A 60 0.44 -19.49 7.16
C GLN A 60 1.53 -19.62 6.08
N SER A 61 1.15 -19.46 4.82
CA SER A 61 2.08 -19.46 3.68
C SER A 61 3.09 -18.31 3.80
N LEU A 62 2.63 -17.09 4.13
CA LEU A 62 3.51 -15.93 4.33
C LEU A 62 4.45 -16.10 5.52
N ARG A 63 3.96 -16.62 6.66
CA ARG A 63 4.78 -16.89 7.86
C ARG A 63 5.85 -17.95 7.66
N SER A 64 5.68 -18.80 6.65
CA SER A 64 6.66 -19.83 6.29
C SER A 64 7.74 -19.32 5.32
N SER A 65 7.60 -18.08 4.83
CA SER A 65 8.56 -17.43 3.93
C SER A 65 9.63 -16.64 4.69
N ALA A 66 10.67 -16.18 3.98
CA ALA A 66 11.72 -15.36 4.56
C ALA A 66 11.18 -14.00 5.07
N PRO A 67 11.60 -13.53 6.26
CA PRO A 67 11.17 -12.23 6.77
C PRO A 67 11.74 -11.08 5.94
N VAL A 68 10.98 -9.99 5.84
CA VAL A 68 11.46 -8.73 5.23
C VAL A 68 12.52 -8.10 6.14
N LYS A 69 13.73 -7.90 5.62
CA LYS A 69 14.80 -7.19 6.32
C LYS A 69 14.48 -5.69 6.36
N ARG A 70 14.56 -5.08 7.53
CA ARG A 70 14.40 -3.64 7.71
C ARG A 70 15.78 -2.96 7.58
N PRO A 71 15.93 -1.96 6.71
CA PRO A 71 17.19 -1.22 6.63
C PRO A 71 17.36 -0.33 7.86
N THR A 72 18.60 -0.18 8.31
CA THR A 72 18.97 0.50 9.55
C THR A 72 19.46 1.93 9.33
N ASP A 73 19.68 2.33 8.08
CA ASP A 73 20.29 3.59 7.64
C ASP A 73 19.26 4.65 7.20
N TYR A 74 17.97 4.44 7.47
CA TYR A 74 16.91 5.32 6.96
C TYR A 74 17.03 6.77 7.42
N PHE A 75 17.42 6.99 8.67
CA PHE A 75 17.59 8.35 9.18
C PHE A 75 18.78 9.06 8.54
N GLU A 76 19.84 8.33 8.16
CA GLU A 76 20.97 8.89 7.42
C GLU A 76 20.56 9.24 5.99
N LYS A 77 20.00 8.25 5.27
CA LYS A 77 19.52 8.39 3.88
C LYS A 77 18.53 9.53 3.70
N ARG A 78 17.68 9.80 4.69
CA ARG A 78 16.74 10.92 4.67
C ARG A 78 17.42 12.28 4.41
N TYR A 79 18.67 12.45 4.82
CA TYR A 79 19.42 13.70 4.67
C TYR A 79 20.51 13.63 3.60
N THR A 80 20.93 12.43 3.20
CA THR A 80 22.04 12.22 2.25
C THR A 80 21.59 11.80 0.85
N ASP A 81 20.43 11.16 0.71
CA ASP A 81 19.93 10.74 -0.60
C ASP A 81 19.57 11.96 -1.46
N PRO A 82 19.78 11.88 -2.79
CA PRO A 82 19.44 12.97 -3.69
C PRO A 82 17.95 13.27 -3.63
N ILE A 83 17.67 14.56 -3.67
CA ILE A 83 16.32 15.10 -3.76
C ILE A 83 15.64 14.52 -5.03
N PRO A 84 14.44 13.89 -4.91
CA PRO A 84 13.72 13.37 -6.07
C PRO A 84 13.45 14.46 -7.11
N LEU A 85 13.39 14.11 -8.39
CA LEU A 85 13.06 15.05 -9.45
C LEU A 85 11.61 15.51 -9.32
N ASP A 86 11.33 16.73 -9.78
CA ASP A 86 9.96 17.19 -9.89
C ASP A 86 9.16 16.26 -10.80
N GLY A 87 7.89 16.04 -10.48
CA GLY A 87 7.09 15.05 -11.21
C GLY A 87 7.06 13.68 -10.55
N GLN A 88 8.14 13.25 -9.88
CA GLN A 88 8.29 11.87 -9.43
C GLN A 88 7.39 11.51 -8.24
N GLU A 89 6.84 10.29 -8.28
CA GLU A 89 6.30 9.62 -7.11
C GLU A 89 7.44 9.23 -6.17
N VAL A 90 7.24 9.36 -4.86
CA VAL A 90 8.27 9.09 -3.86
C VAL A 90 7.83 7.94 -2.96
N ILE A 91 8.58 6.85 -3.01
CA ILE A 91 8.35 5.67 -2.17
C ILE A 91 9.57 5.44 -1.29
N ALA A 92 9.42 5.71 0.01
CA ALA A 92 10.47 5.44 0.98
C ALA A 92 10.60 3.93 1.24
N PHE A 93 9.50 3.31 1.63
CA PHE A 93 9.39 1.86 1.81
C PHE A 93 8.10 1.41 1.15
N SER A 94 8.17 0.36 0.34
CA SER A 94 6.99 -0.21 -0.29
C SER A 94 5.98 -0.72 0.73
N ASP A 95 6.41 -1.15 1.91
CA ASP A 95 5.57 -1.75 2.94
C ASP A 95 5.29 -0.84 4.15
N ARG A 96 5.56 0.47 4.04
CA ARG A 96 5.23 1.44 5.09
C ARG A 96 3.72 1.50 5.34
N THR A 97 3.32 1.56 6.62
CA THR A 97 1.90 1.55 7.03
C THR A 97 1.05 2.63 6.38
N PHE A 98 1.55 3.87 6.24
CA PHE A 98 0.71 4.94 5.70
C PHE A 98 0.72 5.00 4.17
N SER A 99 1.92 5.03 3.57
CA SER A 99 2.12 5.37 2.15
C SER A 99 2.81 4.29 1.33
N GLY A 100 2.99 3.09 1.88
CA GLY A 100 3.63 1.98 1.19
C GLY A 100 2.62 1.25 0.30
N PRO A 101 2.79 1.22 -1.04
CA PRO A 101 1.82 0.57 -1.93
C PRO A 101 1.70 -0.95 -1.71
N ALA A 102 2.73 -1.58 -1.15
CA ALA A 102 2.78 -3.00 -0.80
C ALA A 102 2.31 -3.29 0.64
N ASN A 103 1.73 -2.32 1.35
CA ASN A 103 1.12 -2.54 2.67
C ASN A 103 -0.42 -2.64 2.56
N PRO A 104 -1.02 -3.83 2.77
CA PRO A 104 -2.47 -4.00 2.67
C PRO A 104 -3.26 -3.35 3.81
N MET A 105 -2.59 -2.95 4.90
CA MET A 105 -3.21 -2.24 6.03
C MET A 105 -3.15 -0.73 5.86
N GLY A 106 -2.46 -0.26 4.82
CA GLY A 106 -2.25 1.16 4.58
C GLY A 106 -3.32 1.83 3.75
N MET A 107 -3.15 3.14 3.55
CA MET A 107 -4.04 3.93 2.71
C MET A 107 -3.71 3.74 1.23
N GLU A 108 -4.72 3.84 0.37
CA GLU A 108 -4.49 4.02 -1.06
C GLU A 108 -4.07 5.45 -1.32
N ILE A 109 -2.77 5.70 -1.27
CA ILE A 109 -2.18 7.02 -1.42
C ILE A 109 -0.95 6.97 -2.33
N ARG A 110 -0.80 8.02 -3.15
CA ARG A 110 0.44 8.32 -3.88
C ARG A 110 0.98 9.67 -3.43
N LEU A 111 2.28 9.72 -3.23
CA LEU A 111 2.99 10.93 -2.84
C LEU A 111 3.86 11.37 -4.01
N THR A 112 3.56 12.53 -4.58
CA THR A 112 4.28 13.05 -5.74
C THR A 112 4.96 14.36 -5.40
N ARG A 113 6.23 14.50 -5.79
CA ARG A 113 6.93 15.78 -5.64
C ARG A 113 6.34 16.83 -6.59
N ARG A 114 6.15 18.03 -6.06
CA ARG A 114 5.81 19.26 -6.81
C ARG A 114 6.66 20.43 -6.32
N ASP A 115 7.73 20.74 -7.05
CA ASP A 115 8.73 21.76 -6.75
C ASP A 115 9.34 21.64 -5.34
N LYS A 116 8.84 22.47 -4.41
CA LYS A 116 9.23 22.56 -3.00
C LYS A 116 8.20 21.93 -2.06
N SER A 117 7.22 21.22 -2.62
CA SER A 117 6.10 20.60 -1.91
C SER A 117 5.92 19.14 -2.28
N VAL A 118 5.06 18.45 -1.53
CA VAL A 118 4.62 17.08 -1.82
C VAL A 118 3.10 17.11 -1.93
N VAL A 119 2.58 16.59 -3.03
CA VAL A 119 1.14 16.42 -3.25
C VAL A 119 0.77 14.97 -2.97
N ALA A 120 -0.20 14.77 -2.09
CA ALA A 120 -0.78 13.46 -1.81
C ALA A 120 -2.10 13.31 -2.58
N SER A 121 -2.24 12.23 -3.34
CA SER A 121 -3.52 11.80 -3.91
C SER A 121 -3.94 10.52 -3.19
N ALA A 122 -5.08 10.55 -2.50
CA ALA A 122 -5.57 9.42 -1.72
C ALA A 122 -6.99 9.03 -2.13
N ASN A 123 -7.24 7.73 -2.19
CA ASN A 123 -8.54 7.13 -2.34
C ASN A 123 -8.96 6.50 -1.01
N PHE A 124 -10.16 6.84 -0.56
CA PHE A 124 -10.74 6.32 0.66
C PHE A 124 -11.94 5.44 0.29
N GLY A 125 -11.87 4.16 0.67
CA GLY A 125 -13.02 3.26 0.56
C GLY A 125 -13.80 3.15 1.87
N SER A 126 -14.76 2.24 1.91
CA SER A 126 -15.69 2.05 3.03
C SER A 126 -15.02 1.80 4.38
N SER A 127 -13.77 1.33 4.43
CA SER A 127 -13.06 1.17 5.71
C SER A 127 -12.69 2.49 6.40
N PHE A 128 -12.80 3.62 5.70
CA PHE A 128 -12.51 4.96 6.20
C PHE A 128 -13.76 5.83 6.38
N GLU A 129 -14.93 5.30 6.07
CA GLU A 129 -16.18 6.06 6.10
C GLU A 129 -16.67 6.25 7.55
N SER A 130 -16.85 7.49 7.98
CA SER A 130 -17.39 7.84 9.30
C SER A 130 -18.89 8.12 9.23
N ALA A 131 -19.28 9.04 8.34
CA ALA A 131 -20.67 9.33 8.02
C ALA A 131 -20.95 8.94 6.57
N PRO A 132 -22.21 8.70 6.17
CA PRO A 132 -22.53 8.25 4.81
C PRO A 132 -21.87 9.13 3.72
N GLY A 133 -20.99 8.53 2.93
CA GLY A 133 -20.21 9.16 1.87
C GLY A 133 -19.08 10.09 2.33
N ARG A 134 -18.64 10.02 3.60
CA ARG A 134 -17.66 10.94 4.20
C ARG A 134 -16.60 10.19 5.02
N VAL A 135 -15.36 10.65 4.88
CA VAL A 135 -14.21 10.28 5.73
C VAL A 135 -14.08 11.20 6.93
#